data_AF-A0A2E1ZUV7-F1
#
_entry.id   AF-A0A2E1ZUV7-F1
#
_cell.length_a   1.000
_cell.length_b   1.000
_cell.length_c   1.000
_cell.angle_alpha   90.00
_cell.angle_beta   90.00
_cell.angle_gamma   90.00
#
_symmetry.space_group_name_H-M   'P 1'
#
loop_
_entity.id
_entity.type
_entity.pdbx_description
1 polymer ?
#
loop_
_entity_poly.entity_id
_entity_poly.type
_entity_poly.pdbx_seq_one_letter_code
_entity_poly.pdbx_strand_id
1 'polypeptide(L)'
;MFKDKKYPLKMFVMFTSLIFIFNCDEDYVSSLSTVIPSISLETSSSLDNLYLGEEVDNLELVLQVEDSPSISSIAVSVSYDSDNFQGQSISINTLSNQFFQNDDGSAQMLDCGQCPIQEGIFSINAGLHNNQDTEHANGDGEIARFYLSGKNIQTNFDVSIDEILSYDFPQFESVGEWVVEDLSIGAPIPDIFFNNFVLTDNRLSLNLSVSDLPKATSSQITITYDSDILNFIDYSSPIKGSLTGSFDLFHPDSGGEIMFAFTQQDGSNSYTGGDGSLVVLEFDILDLSQSLLSFTANFNEASYDVCGGCDSPLYSEHYDYDVSFWGTLNTVFEFYGCTDLGASNYNENAIFDNGTCEYDYQEPEQVGG
;
A
#
# COMPACT_ATOMS: atom_id res chain seq x y z
N MET A 1 13.31 42.12 -62.97
CA MET A 1 12.12 42.77 -63.56
C MET A 1 11.33 41.65 -64.26
N PHE A 2 10.45 40.99 -63.52
CA PHE A 2 9.73 39.80 -63.99
C PHE A 2 8.53 40.20 -64.85
N LYS A 3 8.47 39.63 -66.06
CA LYS A 3 7.23 39.39 -66.79
C LYS A 3 7.49 38.27 -67.79
N ASP A 4 6.92 37.10 -67.54
CA ASP A 4 6.59 36.18 -68.61
C ASP A 4 5.36 35.35 -68.25
N LYS A 5 4.42 35.38 -69.20
CA LYS A 5 3.19 34.58 -69.25
C LYS A 5 3.52 33.18 -69.74
N LYS A 6 2.80 32.16 -69.25
CA LYS A 6 2.38 31.02 -70.08
C LYS A 6 1.10 30.37 -69.56
N TYR A 7 0.27 30.00 -70.53
CA TYR A 7 -1.14 29.57 -70.50
C TYR A 7 -1.30 28.06 -70.17
N PRO A 8 -2.54 27.56 -69.97
CA PRO A 8 -2.85 26.33 -69.23
C PRO A 8 -2.93 25.09 -70.12
N LEU A 9 -2.77 23.90 -69.52
CA LEU A 9 -3.07 22.62 -70.16
C LEU A 9 -3.92 21.75 -69.23
N LYS A 10 -5.11 21.40 -69.72
CA LYS A 10 -6.05 20.44 -69.13
C LYS A 10 -5.39 19.07 -68.98
N MET A 11 -5.57 18.41 -67.84
CA MET A 11 -5.53 16.96 -67.75
C MET A 11 -6.72 16.46 -66.95
N PHE A 12 -7.49 15.61 -67.61
CA PHE A 12 -8.67 14.89 -67.16
C PHE A 12 -8.23 13.81 -66.17
N VAL A 13 -8.85 13.72 -64.99
CA VAL A 13 -8.80 12.51 -64.16
C VAL A 13 -10.23 12.19 -63.73
N MET A 14 -10.65 10.97 -64.04
CA MET A 14 -11.99 10.45 -63.83
C MET A 14 -12.39 10.44 -62.36
N PHE A 15 -13.60 10.91 -62.10
CA PHE A 15 -14.35 10.59 -60.88
C PHE A 15 -14.75 9.11 -60.94
N THR A 16 -14.06 8.25 -60.21
CA THR A 16 -14.60 6.95 -59.79
C THR A 16 -15.23 7.14 -58.42
N SER A 17 -16.55 7.20 -58.42
CA SER A 17 -17.39 7.13 -57.23
C SER A 17 -17.17 5.77 -56.57
N LEU A 18 -16.42 5.73 -55.46
CA LEU A 18 -16.48 4.60 -54.53
C LEU A 18 -17.66 4.84 -53.60
N ILE A 19 -18.74 4.13 -53.90
CA ILE A 19 -19.86 3.91 -53.00
C ILE A 19 -19.30 3.03 -51.87
N PHE A 20 -19.08 3.60 -50.69
CA PHE A 20 -18.89 2.81 -49.48
C PHE A 20 -20.25 2.23 -49.11
N ILE A 21 -20.45 0.98 -49.51
CA ILE A 21 -21.54 0.16 -49.03
C ILE A 21 -21.15 -0.24 -47.61
N PHE A 22 -21.94 0.18 -46.62
CA PHE A 22 -21.95 -0.41 -45.29
C PHE A 22 -22.33 -1.89 -45.45
N ASN A 23 -21.34 -2.76 -45.56
CA ASN A 23 -21.46 -4.14 -45.13
C ASN A 23 -20.68 -4.22 -43.82
N CYS A 24 -21.37 -4.65 -42.76
CA CYS A 24 -20.71 -5.12 -41.54
C CYS A 24 -19.69 -6.17 -41.97
N ASP A 25 -18.42 -5.85 -41.80
CA ASP A 25 -17.35 -6.80 -42.02
C ASP A 25 -17.27 -7.68 -40.77
N GLU A 26 -17.78 -8.90 -40.86
CA GLU A 26 -17.55 -9.95 -39.86
C GLU A 26 -16.06 -10.28 -39.70
N ASP A 27 -15.18 -9.71 -40.54
CA ASP A 27 -13.73 -9.89 -40.45
C ASP A 27 -13.04 -9.01 -39.38
N TYR A 28 -13.75 -8.08 -38.71
CA TYR A 28 -13.21 -7.38 -37.51
C TYR A 28 -13.17 -8.29 -36.26
N VAL A 29 -13.76 -9.49 -36.33
CA VAL A 29 -13.85 -10.46 -35.23
C VAL A 29 -12.64 -11.42 -35.22
N SER A 30 -11.63 -11.24 -36.10
CA SER A 30 -10.50 -12.18 -36.21
C SER A 30 -9.11 -11.59 -35.96
N SER A 31 -9.01 -10.32 -35.54
CA SER A 31 -7.73 -9.67 -35.20
C SER A 31 -7.64 -9.07 -33.78
N LEU A 32 -8.64 -9.29 -32.93
CA LEU A 32 -8.64 -8.85 -31.53
C LEU A 32 -9.29 -9.94 -30.65
N SER A 33 -8.50 -10.84 -30.05
CA SER A 33 -9.03 -11.73 -29.00
C SER A 33 -7.97 -12.10 -27.94
N THR A 34 -7.12 -11.15 -27.59
CA THR A 34 -6.24 -11.25 -26.39
C THR A 34 -6.22 -9.94 -25.62
N VAL A 35 -7.32 -9.19 -25.67
CA VAL A 35 -7.49 -8.01 -24.84
C VAL A 35 -8.33 -8.45 -23.66
N ILE A 36 -7.76 -8.35 -22.47
CA ILE A 36 -8.37 -8.80 -21.22
C ILE A 36 -8.92 -7.55 -20.56
N PRO A 37 -10.24 -7.46 -20.28
CA PRO A 37 -10.80 -6.28 -19.64
C PRO A 37 -10.20 -6.09 -18.26
N SER A 38 -9.99 -4.84 -17.86
CA SER A 38 -9.48 -4.50 -16.54
C SER A 38 -10.39 -3.51 -15.84
N ILE A 39 -10.49 -3.65 -14.52
CA ILE A 39 -11.08 -2.65 -13.64
C ILE A 39 -10.02 -2.20 -12.64
N SER A 40 -9.89 -0.90 -12.45
CA SER A 40 -8.88 -0.31 -11.57
C SER A 40 -9.45 0.84 -10.76
N LEU A 41 -8.82 1.10 -9.62
CA LEU A 41 -9.10 2.25 -8.78
C LEU A 41 -7.91 3.21 -8.81
N GLU A 42 -8.15 4.46 -9.13
CA GLU A 42 -7.11 5.50 -9.16
C GLU A 42 -7.46 6.65 -8.23
N THR A 43 -6.46 7.42 -7.80
CA THR A 43 -6.69 8.68 -7.10
C THR A 43 -6.15 9.86 -7.90
N SER A 44 -6.89 10.97 -7.89
CA SER A 44 -6.45 12.23 -8.49
C SER A 44 -5.50 13.03 -7.58
N SER A 45 -5.34 12.62 -6.32
CA SER A 45 -4.55 13.33 -5.30
C SER A 45 -3.39 12.47 -4.81
N SER A 46 -2.16 12.94 -5.02
CA SER A 46 -0.98 12.34 -4.38
C SER A 46 -0.95 12.75 -2.90
N LEU A 47 -0.88 11.76 -2.02
CA LEU A 47 -0.74 11.95 -0.58
C LEU A 47 0.74 12.03 -0.15
N ASP A 48 1.69 11.92 -1.08
CA ASP A 48 3.14 11.84 -0.81
C ASP A 48 3.72 13.10 -0.15
N ASN A 49 3.01 14.23 -0.27
CA ASN A 49 3.40 15.50 0.33
C ASN A 49 2.84 15.70 1.75
N LEU A 50 1.97 14.79 2.21
CA LEU A 50 1.38 14.84 3.54
C LEU A 50 2.21 14.01 4.52
N TYR A 51 2.21 14.40 5.79
CA TYR A 51 2.88 13.60 6.82
C TYR A 51 2.02 12.39 7.21
N LEU A 52 2.67 11.35 7.75
CA LEU A 52 1.97 10.19 8.32
C LEU A 52 0.98 10.64 9.40
N GLY A 53 -0.29 10.27 9.24
CA GLY A 53 -1.36 10.63 10.17
C GLY A 53 -1.98 12.02 9.97
N GLU A 54 -1.54 12.78 8.97
CA GLU A 54 -2.14 14.07 8.62
C GLU A 54 -3.58 13.89 8.13
N GLU A 55 -4.47 14.81 8.51
CA GLU A 55 -5.87 14.80 8.06
C GLU A 55 -5.96 15.04 6.55
N VAL A 56 -6.75 14.21 5.89
CA VAL A 56 -7.05 14.25 4.45
C VAL A 56 -8.54 14.50 4.29
N ASP A 57 -8.89 15.62 3.68
CA ASP A 57 -10.28 15.99 3.38
C ASP A 57 -10.60 15.78 1.91
N ASN A 58 -11.76 15.17 1.64
CA ASN A 58 -12.30 14.99 0.29
C ASN A 58 -11.33 14.26 -0.67
N LEU A 59 -10.67 13.21 -0.19
CA LEU A 59 -9.94 12.27 -1.04
C LEU A 59 -10.90 11.69 -2.08
N GLU A 60 -10.50 11.76 -3.34
CA GLU A 60 -11.28 11.25 -4.46
C GLU A 60 -10.61 10.02 -5.06
N LEU A 61 -11.37 8.93 -5.13
CA LEU A 61 -11.01 7.71 -5.82
C LEU A 61 -11.92 7.54 -7.04
N VAL A 62 -11.36 7.17 -8.18
CA VAL A 62 -12.06 7.01 -9.45
C VAL A 62 -11.97 5.56 -9.88
N LEU A 63 -13.12 4.89 -9.98
CA LEU A 63 -13.23 3.54 -10.48
C LEU A 63 -13.37 3.59 -12.00
N GLN A 64 -12.47 2.92 -12.70
CA GLN A 64 -12.36 2.96 -14.15
C GLN A 64 -12.34 1.55 -14.71
N VAL A 65 -12.78 1.43 -15.96
CA VAL A 65 -12.68 0.21 -16.75
C VAL A 65 -11.91 0.50 -18.03
N GLU A 66 -11.07 -0.44 -18.45
CA GLU A 66 -10.41 -0.44 -19.74
C GLU A 66 -10.76 -1.72 -20.53
N ASP A 67 -10.86 -1.57 -21.85
CA ASP A 67 -11.10 -2.64 -22.79
C ASP A 67 -12.34 -3.51 -22.46
N SER A 68 -13.36 -2.90 -21.85
CA SER A 68 -14.57 -3.59 -21.43
C SER A 68 -15.29 -4.22 -22.64
N PRO A 69 -15.71 -5.49 -22.57
CA PRO A 69 -16.65 -6.04 -23.53
C PRO A 69 -18.03 -5.36 -23.42
N SER A 70 -18.93 -5.66 -24.34
CA SER A 70 -20.31 -5.16 -24.30
C SER A 70 -21.05 -5.69 -23.07
N ILE A 71 -21.22 -4.84 -22.04
CA ILE A 71 -21.94 -5.15 -20.81
C ILE A 71 -23.09 -4.15 -20.58
N SER A 72 -24.18 -4.63 -19.97
CA SER A 72 -25.36 -3.82 -19.66
C SER A 72 -25.30 -3.24 -18.25
N SER A 73 -24.73 -3.97 -17.29
CA SER A 73 -24.47 -3.48 -15.94
C SER A 73 -23.31 -4.22 -15.27
N ILE A 74 -22.74 -3.57 -14.27
CA ILE A 74 -21.70 -4.12 -13.40
C ILE A 74 -21.99 -3.77 -11.94
N ALA A 75 -21.86 -4.75 -11.06
CA ALA A 75 -21.86 -4.57 -9.61
C ALA A 75 -20.42 -4.72 -9.10
N VAL A 76 -19.97 -3.76 -8.30
CA VAL A 76 -18.61 -3.70 -7.78
C VAL A 76 -18.66 -3.36 -6.30
N SER A 77 -17.83 -4.05 -5.51
CA SER A 77 -17.55 -3.70 -4.13
C SER A 77 -16.09 -3.30 -3.97
N VAL A 78 -15.84 -2.23 -3.21
CA VAL A 78 -14.49 -1.78 -2.84
C VAL A 78 -14.39 -1.84 -1.32
N SER A 79 -13.55 -2.74 -0.80
CA SER A 79 -13.29 -2.86 0.63
C SER A 79 -12.00 -2.15 1.05
N TYR A 80 -12.00 -1.56 2.23
CA TYR A 80 -10.87 -0.81 2.76
C TYR A 80 -10.91 -0.75 4.30
N ASP A 81 -9.78 -0.43 4.92
CA ASP A 81 -9.72 -0.22 6.38
C ASP A 81 -10.40 1.11 6.77
N SER A 82 -11.56 1.01 7.43
CA SER A 82 -12.32 2.17 7.86
C SER A 82 -11.71 2.93 9.04
N ASP A 83 -10.73 2.37 9.74
CA ASP A 83 -10.10 3.08 10.86
C ASP A 83 -9.28 4.28 10.37
N ASN A 84 -8.74 4.21 9.14
CA ASN A 84 -7.93 5.26 8.52
C ASN A 84 -8.75 6.24 7.69
N PHE A 85 -9.72 5.75 6.92
CA PHE A 85 -10.59 6.56 6.05
C PHE A 85 -12.07 6.28 6.30
N GLN A 86 -12.89 7.31 6.14
CA GLN A 86 -14.35 7.23 6.29
C GLN A 86 -15.01 7.67 5.00
N GLY A 87 -15.84 6.78 4.45
CA GLY A 87 -16.57 7.04 3.21
C GLY A 87 -17.62 8.12 3.40
N GLN A 88 -17.57 9.15 2.56
CA GLN A 88 -18.46 10.31 2.64
C GLN A 88 -19.61 10.21 1.64
N SER A 89 -19.29 9.95 0.38
CA SER A 89 -20.28 9.88 -0.69
C SER A 89 -19.76 9.10 -1.89
N ILE A 90 -20.69 8.68 -2.73
CA ILE A 90 -20.45 8.02 -4.01
C ILE A 90 -21.11 8.88 -5.09
N SER A 91 -20.42 9.10 -6.19
CA SER A 91 -20.98 9.76 -7.38
C SER A 91 -20.83 8.83 -8.57
N ILE A 92 -21.95 8.41 -9.13
CA ILE A 92 -22.02 7.80 -10.46
C ILE A 92 -22.40 8.93 -11.43
N ASN A 93 -21.95 8.85 -12.69
CA ASN A 93 -22.26 9.84 -13.74
C ASN A 93 -21.57 11.21 -13.58
N THR A 94 -20.26 11.23 -13.83
CA THR A 94 -19.47 12.45 -13.99
C THR A 94 -19.48 12.95 -15.45
N LEU A 95 -19.50 14.27 -15.64
CA LEU A 95 -19.84 14.97 -16.90
C LEU A 95 -18.89 14.76 -18.09
N SER A 96 -17.77 14.04 -17.93
CA SER A 96 -16.86 13.72 -19.04
C SER A 96 -16.17 12.39 -18.78
N ASN A 97 -16.24 11.47 -19.75
CA ASN A 97 -15.61 10.13 -19.75
C ASN A 97 -16.36 9.00 -19.03
N GLN A 98 -17.68 9.10 -18.89
CA GLN A 98 -18.48 8.03 -18.31
C GLN A 98 -18.52 6.77 -19.20
N PHE A 99 -18.38 5.59 -18.59
CA PHE A 99 -18.49 4.31 -19.29
C PHE A 99 -19.93 4.03 -19.77
N PHE A 100 -20.91 4.05 -18.86
CA PHE A 100 -22.34 3.88 -19.22
C PHE A 100 -22.96 5.20 -19.70
N GLN A 101 -23.18 5.35 -21.01
CA GLN A 101 -23.75 6.55 -21.62
C GLN A 101 -25.18 6.31 -22.09
N ASN A 102 -26.08 7.27 -21.82
CA ASN A 102 -27.47 7.26 -22.28
C ASN A 102 -27.64 8.23 -23.45
N ASP A 103 -26.99 7.95 -24.57
CA ASP A 103 -26.86 8.87 -25.70
C ASP A 103 -28.18 9.12 -26.45
N ASP A 104 -29.08 8.14 -26.46
CA ASP A 104 -30.36 8.23 -27.17
C ASP A 104 -31.56 8.58 -26.26
N GLY A 105 -31.31 8.69 -24.95
CA GLY A 105 -32.32 9.01 -23.94
C GLY A 105 -33.37 7.91 -23.74
N SER A 106 -33.12 6.70 -24.25
CA SER A 106 -34.06 5.58 -24.20
C SER A 106 -33.85 4.64 -23.00
N ALA A 107 -32.66 4.64 -22.39
CA ALA A 107 -32.42 4.00 -21.10
C ALA A 107 -32.73 4.88 -19.91
N GLN A 108 -32.98 4.20 -18.80
CA GLN A 108 -32.73 4.72 -17.47
C GLN A 108 -31.36 4.23 -17.03
N MET A 109 -30.54 5.15 -16.55
CA MET A 109 -29.33 4.79 -15.83
C MET A 109 -29.70 4.13 -14.51
N LEU A 110 -29.10 2.96 -14.25
CA LEU A 110 -29.02 2.42 -12.90
C LEU A 110 -28.03 3.31 -12.14
N ASP A 111 -28.58 4.31 -11.47
CA ASP A 111 -27.86 5.17 -10.55
C ASP A 111 -28.23 4.78 -9.12
N CYS A 112 -27.23 4.66 -8.28
CA CYS A 112 -27.45 4.41 -6.87
C CYS A 112 -27.61 5.72 -6.11
N GLY A 113 -28.78 6.34 -6.24
CA GLY A 113 -29.13 7.51 -5.45
C GLY A 113 -29.04 7.29 -3.92
N GLN A 114 -28.86 6.04 -3.45
CA GLN A 114 -28.62 5.61 -2.06
C GLN A 114 -27.69 4.37 -2.00
N CYS A 115 -26.56 4.33 -2.71
CA CYS A 115 -25.59 3.24 -2.51
C CYS A 115 -25.23 3.14 -1.01
N PRO A 116 -25.28 1.93 -0.41
CA PRO A 116 -24.89 1.77 0.98
C PRO A 116 -23.40 2.04 1.11
N ILE A 117 -23.05 3.03 1.93
CA ILE A 117 -21.71 3.15 2.50
C ILE A 117 -21.78 2.40 3.83
N GLN A 118 -21.15 1.24 3.89
CA GLN A 118 -20.95 0.51 5.13
C GLN A 118 -19.55 0.81 5.65
N GLU A 119 -19.30 0.58 6.93
CA GLU A 119 -17.95 0.70 7.48
C GLU A 119 -16.99 -0.19 6.66
N GLY A 120 -16.05 0.46 5.96
CA GLY A 120 -15.00 -0.20 5.19
C GLY A 120 -15.42 -0.80 3.86
N ILE A 121 -16.65 -0.52 3.36
CA ILE A 121 -17.10 -1.06 2.06
C ILE A 121 -17.95 -0.04 1.30
N PHE A 122 -17.56 0.23 0.05
CA PHE A 122 -18.45 0.81 -0.96
C PHE A 122 -19.03 -0.29 -1.84
N SER A 123 -20.34 -0.31 -2.03
CA SER A 123 -20.99 -1.20 -2.99
C SER A 123 -21.77 -0.40 -4.01
N ILE A 124 -21.49 -0.61 -5.29
CA ILE A 124 -22.15 0.06 -6.41
C ILE A 124 -22.78 -0.96 -7.36
N ASN A 125 -23.88 -0.55 -7.99
CA ASN A 125 -24.42 -1.22 -9.16
C ASN A 125 -24.68 -0.14 -10.21
N ALA A 126 -23.92 -0.19 -11.29
CA ALA A 126 -23.93 0.78 -12.36
C ALA A 126 -24.31 0.09 -13.68
N GLY A 127 -25.15 0.73 -14.48
CA GLY A 127 -25.56 0.16 -15.76
C GLY A 127 -26.66 0.93 -16.47
N LEU A 128 -27.12 0.36 -17.57
CA LEU A 128 -28.24 0.83 -18.36
C LEU A 128 -29.42 -0.13 -18.19
N HIS A 129 -30.60 0.42 -17.92
CA HIS A 129 -31.83 -0.35 -17.83
C HIS A 129 -32.90 0.27 -18.74
N ASN A 130 -33.44 -0.53 -19.66
CA ASN A 130 -34.57 -0.13 -20.49
C ASN A 130 -35.59 -1.28 -20.60
N ASN A 131 -36.80 -1.00 -21.10
CA ASN A 131 -37.86 -2.01 -21.21
C ASN A 131 -37.61 -3.09 -22.28
N GLN A 132 -36.48 -3.04 -23.00
CA GLN A 132 -36.14 -3.93 -24.11
C GLN A 132 -34.82 -4.69 -23.90
N ASP A 133 -34.10 -4.45 -22.79
CA ASP A 133 -32.85 -5.10 -22.40
C ASP A 133 -31.80 -5.21 -23.53
N THR A 134 -31.61 -4.15 -24.33
CA THR A 134 -30.69 -4.14 -25.50
C THR A 134 -29.54 -3.13 -25.39
N GLU A 135 -29.50 -2.37 -24.29
CA GLU A 135 -28.46 -1.35 -24.11
C GLU A 135 -27.24 -1.91 -23.41
N HIS A 136 -26.07 -1.51 -23.91
CA HIS A 136 -24.77 -1.95 -23.46
C HIS A 136 -23.73 -0.85 -23.66
N ALA A 137 -22.69 -0.87 -22.82
CA ALA A 137 -21.48 -0.07 -22.96
C ALA A 137 -20.28 -1.00 -23.21
N ASN A 138 -19.27 -0.52 -23.91
CA ASN A 138 -18.03 -1.24 -24.22
C ASN A 138 -16.87 -0.26 -24.41
N GLY A 139 -15.64 -0.74 -24.24
CA GLY A 139 -14.43 0.09 -24.26
C GLY A 139 -14.09 0.65 -22.88
N ASP A 140 -13.57 1.88 -22.84
CA ASP A 140 -13.00 2.47 -21.64
C ASP A 140 -13.92 3.51 -21.01
N GLY A 141 -13.79 3.74 -19.70
CA GLY A 141 -14.43 4.87 -19.05
C GLY A 141 -14.51 4.79 -17.54
N GLU A 142 -15.00 5.88 -16.94
CA GLU A 142 -15.27 5.97 -15.51
C GLU A 142 -16.62 5.33 -15.17
N ILE A 143 -16.64 4.50 -14.13
CA ILE A 143 -17.86 3.89 -13.58
C ILE A 143 -18.41 4.76 -12.44
N ALA A 144 -17.55 5.09 -11.47
CA ALA A 144 -17.95 5.80 -10.25
C ALA A 144 -16.78 6.57 -9.62
N ARG A 145 -17.12 7.54 -8.76
CA ARG A 145 -16.18 8.22 -7.87
C ARG A 145 -16.58 8.02 -6.42
N PHE A 146 -15.60 7.73 -5.57
CA PHE A 146 -15.74 7.61 -4.13
C PHE A 146 -15.05 8.79 -3.46
N TYR A 147 -15.73 9.39 -2.49
CA TYR A 147 -15.19 10.50 -1.70
C TYR A 147 -14.98 10.04 -0.26
N LEU A 148 -13.79 10.25 0.27
CA LEU A 148 -13.39 9.86 1.61
C LEU A 148 -12.77 11.04 2.36
N SER A 149 -12.82 10.97 3.68
CA SER A 149 -12.00 11.81 4.56
C SER A 149 -11.39 10.92 5.65
N GLY A 150 -10.21 11.26 6.13
CA GLY A 150 -9.50 10.40 7.08
C GLY A 150 -8.09 10.89 7.35
N LYS A 151 -7.17 9.96 7.63
CA LYS A 151 -5.76 10.25 7.87
C LYS A 151 -4.89 9.67 6.78
N ASN A 152 -3.78 10.34 6.49
CA ASN A 152 -2.74 9.86 5.58
C ASN A 152 -1.97 8.68 6.21
N ILE A 153 -2.62 7.53 6.22
CA ILE A 153 -2.11 6.25 6.70
C ILE A 153 -2.34 5.24 5.59
N GLN A 154 -1.32 4.43 5.30
CA GLN A 154 -1.36 3.45 4.22
C GLN A 154 -2.59 2.56 4.36
N THR A 155 -3.45 2.64 3.35
CA THR A 155 -4.73 1.93 3.30
C THR A 155 -4.83 1.25 1.95
N ASN A 156 -5.13 -0.04 1.97
CA ASN A 156 -5.42 -0.83 0.78
C ASN A 156 -6.93 -0.75 0.48
N PHE A 157 -7.23 -0.57 -0.80
CA PHE A 157 -8.57 -0.57 -1.36
C PHE A 157 -8.65 -1.74 -2.32
N ASP A 158 -9.28 -2.81 -1.85
CA ASP A 158 -9.43 -4.05 -2.61
C ASP A 158 -10.70 -3.96 -3.45
N VAL A 159 -10.57 -4.15 -4.76
CA VAL A 159 -11.68 -4.08 -5.70
C VAL A 159 -12.21 -5.50 -5.95
N SER A 160 -13.53 -5.64 -6.00
CA SER A 160 -14.21 -6.89 -6.33
C SER A 160 -15.34 -6.62 -7.31
N ILE A 161 -15.35 -7.34 -8.43
CA ILE A 161 -16.52 -7.38 -9.30
C ILE A 161 -17.46 -8.44 -8.74
N ASP A 162 -18.67 -8.06 -8.37
CA ASP A 162 -19.64 -8.96 -7.75
C ASP A 162 -20.54 -9.61 -8.81
N GLU A 163 -20.92 -8.85 -9.85
CA GLU A 163 -21.80 -9.30 -10.93
C GLU A 163 -21.55 -8.50 -12.21
N ILE A 164 -21.64 -9.17 -13.36
CA ILE A 164 -21.70 -8.54 -14.68
C ILE A 164 -22.94 -9.09 -15.37
N LEU A 165 -23.76 -8.21 -15.95
CA LEU A 165 -24.88 -8.61 -16.80
C LEU A 165 -24.66 -8.12 -18.21
N SER A 166 -24.93 -8.99 -19.19
CA SER A 166 -24.90 -8.64 -20.61
C SER A 166 -26.02 -9.35 -21.34
N TYR A 167 -27.10 -8.64 -21.62
CA TYR A 167 -28.33 -9.23 -22.18
C TYR A 167 -28.13 -9.79 -23.59
N ASP A 168 -27.38 -9.06 -24.43
CA ASP A 168 -27.10 -9.46 -25.81
C ASP A 168 -25.91 -10.42 -25.92
N PHE A 169 -25.03 -10.46 -24.91
CA PHE A 169 -23.78 -11.21 -24.95
C PHE A 169 -23.47 -11.94 -23.63
N PRO A 170 -24.24 -12.99 -23.25
CA PRO A 170 -24.06 -13.71 -21.98
C PRO A 170 -22.66 -14.31 -21.76
N GLN A 171 -21.88 -14.49 -22.83
CA GLN A 171 -20.49 -14.95 -22.73
C GLN A 171 -19.56 -13.95 -22.02
N PHE A 172 -19.96 -12.67 -21.89
CA PHE A 172 -19.17 -11.63 -21.23
C PHE A 172 -19.53 -11.45 -19.74
N GLU A 173 -20.45 -12.25 -19.19
CA GLU A 173 -20.86 -12.20 -17.78
C GLU A 173 -19.86 -12.88 -16.82
N SER A 174 -18.74 -13.42 -17.36
CA SER A 174 -17.73 -14.07 -16.52
C SER A 174 -16.85 -13.04 -15.81
N VAL A 175 -17.02 -12.94 -14.50
CA VAL A 175 -16.21 -12.09 -13.62
C VAL A 175 -14.74 -12.51 -13.58
N GLY A 176 -14.45 -13.82 -13.61
CA GLY A 176 -13.10 -14.35 -13.42
C GLY A 176 -12.13 -14.11 -14.59
N GLU A 177 -12.62 -13.54 -15.69
CA GLU A 177 -11.82 -13.20 -16.88
C GLU A 177 -11.33 -11.74 -16.85
N TRP A 178 -11.68 -10.97 -15.83
CA TRP A 178 -11.26 -9.57 -15.68
C TRP A 178 -9.98 -9.47 -14.85
N VAL A 179 -9.08 -8.57 -15.24
CA VAL A 179 -7.98 -8.13 -14.39
C VAL A 179 -8.55 -7.12 -13.40
N VAL A 180 -8.26 -7.30 -12.12
CA VAL A 180 -8.68 -6.38 -11.06
C VAL A 180 -7.43 -5.79 -10.44
N GLU A 181 -7.33 -4.46 -10.45
CA GLU A 181 -6.20 -3.72 -9.89
C GLU A 181 -6.62 -2.96 -8.63
N ASP A 182 -6.10 -3.41 -7.50
CA ASP A 182 -6.27 -2.79 -6.19
C ASP A 182 -5.42 -1.52 -6.06
N LEU A 183 -5.79 -0.65 -5.13
CA LEU A 183 -5.10 0.61 -4.87
C LEU A 183 -4.57 0.65 -3.43
N SER A 184 -3.28 0.96 -3.25
CA SER A 184 -2.71 1.26 -1.93
C SER A 184 -2.24 2.71 -1.92
N ILE A 185 -2.76 3.50 -0.97
CA ILE A 185 -2.43 4.92 -0.83
C ILE A 185 -2.19 5.29 0.63
N GLY A 186 -1.38 6.31 0.83
CA GLY A 186 -1.07 6.86 2.15
C GLY A 186 0.31 6.45 2.66
N ALA A 187 0.75 7.10 3.75
CA ALA A 187 2.08 6.83 4.31
C ALA A 187 2.08 5.54 5.16
N PRO A 188 3.09 4.66 5.01
CA PRO A 188 3.22 3.45 5.82
C PRO A 188 3.41 3.78 7.30
N ILE A 189 2.90 2.91 8.17
CA ILE A 189 3.17 2.96 9.61
C ILE A 189 4.55 2.35 9.85
N PRO A 190 5.43 3.00 10.64
CA PRO A 190 6.76 2.46 10.92
C PRO A 190 6.68 1.17 11.73
N ASP A 191 7.38 0.14 11.27
CA ASP A 191 7.44 -1.16 11.94
C ASP A 191 8.80 -1.34 12.63
N ILE A 192 8.78 -1.49 13.96
CA ILE A 192 9.99 -1.70 14.76
C ILE A 192 10.20 -3.17 15.08
N PHE A 193 11.45 -3.61 15.00
CA PHE A 193 11.82 -5.01 15.22
C PHE A 193 13.25 -5.13 15.74
N PHE A 194 13.53 -6.25 16.38
CA PHE A 194 14.90 -6.61 16.79
C PHE A 194 15.55 -7.52 15.75
N ASN A 195 16.81 -7.27 15.42
CA ASN A 195 17.57 -8.11 14.51
C ASN A 195 19.06 -8.08 14.86
N ASN A 196 19.87 -8.78 14.05
CA ASN A 196 21.33 -8.81 14.19
C ASN A 196 21.81 -9.28 15.58
N PHE A 197 21.20 -10.35 16.09
CA PHE A 197 21.57 -10.95 17.36
C PHE A 197 22.97 -11.58 17.28
N VAL A 198 23.84 -11.22 18.21
CA VAL A 198 25.21 -11.73 18.32
C VAL A 198 25.49 -12.08 19.77
N LEU A 199 25.94 -13.32 19.99
CA LEU A 199 26.36 -13.79 21.31
C LEU A 199 27.88 -14.00 21.35
N THR A 200 28.56 -13.31 22.27
CA THR A 200 30.01 -13.50 22.50
C THR A 200 30.30 -13.48 23.99
N ASP A 201 30.94 -14.52 24.54
CA ASP A 201 31.36 -14.57 25.95
C ASP A 201 30.28 -14.15 26.96
N ASN A 202 29.05 -14.68 26.80
CA ASN A 202 27.89 -14.39 27.66
C ASN A 202 27.36 -12.93 27.55
N ARG A 203 27.70 -12.25 26.45
CA ARG A 203 27.17 -10.95 26.07
C ARG A 203 26.29 -11.08 24.84
N LEU A 204 25.05 -10.62 24.96
CA LEU A 204 24.10 -10.51 23.87
C LEU A 204 24.16 -9.09 23.30
N SER A 205 24.39 -8.97 21.99
CA SER A 205 24.24 -7.73 21.24
C SER A 205 23.12 -7.90 20.22
N LEU A 206 22.30 -6.87 20.02
CA LEU A 206 21.23 -6.84 19.04
C LEU A 206 20.96 -5.41 18.60
N ASN A 207 20.36 -5.24 17.43
CA ASN A 207 19.90 -3.94 16.95
C ASN A 207 18.40 -3.82 17.21
N LEU A 208 17.96 -2.66 17.69
CA LEU A 208 16.60 -2.19 17.44
C LEU A 208 16.60 -1.50 16.07
N SER A 209 15.77 -2.00 15.17
CA SER A 209 15.62 -1.50 13.81
C SER A 209 14.18 -1.09 13.53
N VAL A 210 14.00 -0.29 12.48
CA VAL A 210 12.70 0.17 12.01
C VAL A 210 12.65 0.09 10.48
N SER A 211 11.49 -0.24 9.95
CA SER A 211 11.13 -0.07 8.54
C SER A 211 10.17 1.12 8.43
N ASP A 212 10.21 1.83 7.29
CA ASP A 212 9.24 2.88 6.98
C ASP A 212 9.19 4.03 8.00
N LEU A 213 10.31 4.36 8.64
CA LEU A 213 10.37 5.49 9.56
C LEU A 213 10.05 6.79 8.80
N PRO A 214 9.01 7.56 9.20
CA PRO A 214 8.77 8.86 8.58
C PRO A 214 9.94 9.80 8.88
N LYS A 215 10.06 10.89 8.14
CA LYS A 215 11.12 11.87 8.39
C LYS A 215 11.02 12.36 9.83
N ALA A 216 12.05 12.13 10.63
CA ALA A 216 12.09 12.53 12.02
C ALA A 216 13.38 13.30 12.31
N THR A 217 13.27 14.36 13.10
CA THR A 217 14.43 15.08 13.66
C THR A 217 14.56 14.85 15.17
N SER A 218 13.49 14.37 15.81
CA SER A 218 13.47 13.94 17.19
C SER A 218 12.55 12.73 17.37
N SER A 219 12.91 11.82 18.25
CA SER A 219 12.02 10.76 18.71
C SER A 219 12.47 10.18 20.04
N GLN A 220 11.52 9.60 20.77
CA GLN A 220 11.74 8.86 21.99
C GLN A 220 11.11 7.48 21.89
N ILE A 221 11.85 6.45 22.30
CA ILE A 221 11.43 5.05 22.28
C ILE A 221 11.70 4.46 23.67
N THR A 222 10.71 3.78 24.24
CA THR A 222 10.91 2.95 25.43
C THR A 222 11.03 1.49 25.04
N ILE A 223 12.03 0.83 25.62
CA ILE A 223 12.31 -0.60 25.48
C ILE A 223 12.19 -1.23 26.86
N THR A 224 11.47 -2.34 26.97
CA THR A 224 11.50 -3.16 28.19
C THR A 224 12.05 -4.54 27.90
N TYR A 225 12.71 -5.10 28.90
CA TYR A 225 13.31 -6.42 28.84
C TYR A 225 13.20 -7.12 30.21
N ASP A 226 13.39 -8.43 30.24
CA ASP A 226 13.45 -9.19 31.49
C ASP A 226 14.79 -8.96 32.21
N SER A 227 14.76 -8.14 33.26
CA SER A 227 15.94 -7.79 34.07
C SER A 227 16.40 -8.89 35.04
N ASP A 228 15.64 -9.97 35.19
CA ASP A 228 16.11 -11.17 35.91
C ASP A 228 17.02 -12.04 35.01
N ILE A 229 16.87 -11.92 33.67
CA ILE A 229 17.61 -12.71 32.68
C ILE A 229 18.76 -11.92 32.05
N LEU A 230 18.54 -10.64 31.76
CA LEU A 230 19.49 -9.77 31.08
C LEU A 230 19.84 -8.58 31.98
N ASN A 231 21.04 -8.07 31.84
CA ASN A 231 21.44 -6.80 32.43
C ASN A 231 21.94 -5.87 31.33
N PHE A 232 21.23 -4.78 31.08
CA PHE A 232 21.62 -3.80 30.06
C PHE A 232 22.97 -3.17 30.40
N ILE A 233 23.82 -3.02 29.38
CA ILE A 233 25.12 -2.37 29.51
C ILE A 233 24.95 -0.89 29.16
N ASP A 234 24.77 -0.08 30.19
CA ASP A 234 24.74 1.38 30.09
C ASP A 234 26.14 1.93 29.72
N TYR A 235 26.29 2.30 28.45
CA TYR A 235 27.41 3.10 27.99
C TYR A 235 27.12 4.59 28.17
N SER A 236 28.15 5.35 28.54
CA SER A 236 28.08 6.82 28.62
C SER A 236 27.67 7.49 27.30
N SER A 237 27.82 6.79 26.17
CA SER A 237 27.27 7.15 24.87
C SER A 237 26.75 5.86 24.23
N PRO A 238 25.44 5.74 23.95
CA PRO A 238 24.92 4.50 23.40
C PRO A 238 25.40 4.29 21.96
N ILE A 239 25.45 3.04 21.55
CA ILE A 239 25.95 2.65 20.23
C ILE A 239 24.87 2.98 19.20
N LYS A 240 25.12 4.01 18.40
CA LYS A 240 24.18 4.50 17.38
C LYS A 240 23.98 3.49 16.26
N GLY A 241 22.75 3.39 15.77
CA GLY A 241 22.41 2.65 14.56
C GLY A 241 22.69 3.42 13.28
N SER A 242 22.34 2.84 12.14
CA SER A 242 22.54 3.45 10.81
C SER A 242 21.70 4.72 10.61
N LEU A 243 20.53 4.80 11.25
CA LEU A 243 19.62 5.94 11.15
C LEU A 243 19.94 7.07 12.13
N THR A 244 20.66 6.79 13.22
CA THR A 244 20.88 7.76 14.30
C THR A 244 22.32 8.28 14.40
N GLY A 245 23.21 7.90 13.47
CA GLY A 245 24.64 8.25 13.53
C GLY A 245 24.95 9.75 13.75
N SER A 246 24.17 10.64 13.13
CA SER A 246 24.29 12.10 13.23
C SER A 246 23.43 12.75 14.33
N PHE A 247 22.78 11.96 15.17
CA PHE A 247 21.84 12.42 16.20
C PHE A 247 22.45 12.26 17.58
N ASP A 248 22.15 13.17 18.50
CA ASP A 248 22.53 12.99 19.90
C ASP A 248 21.58 11.99 20.53
N LEU A 249 22.15 11.03 21.28
CA LEU A 249 21.42 9.89 21.81
C LEU A 249 21.54 9.91 23.33
N PHE A 250 20.39 9.96 24.00
CA PHE A 250 20.30 10.02 25.46
C PHE A 250 19.52 8.84 25.98
N HIS A 251 19.90 8.34 27.14
CA HIS A 251 19.16 7.26 27.78
C HIS A 251 19.27 7.29 29.31
N PRO A 252 18.15 7.09 30.02
CA PRO A 252 18.14 6.60 31.39
C PRO A 252 17.71 5.13 31.42
N ASP A 253 18.42 4.30 32.19
CA ASP A 253 18.01 2.93 32.55
C ASP A 253 17.44 2.90 33.97
N SER A 254 16.30 2.23 34.12
CA SER A 254 15.77 1.84 35.42
C SER A 254 15.31 0.38 35.42
N GLY A 255 16.25 -0.55 35.57
CA GLY A 255 15.97 -1.90 36.08
C GLY A 255 15.03 -2.74 35.22
N GLY A 256 15.21 -2.72 33.90
CA GLY A 256 14.38 -3.45 32.93
C GLY A 256 13.63 -2.55 31.94
N GLU A 257 13.77 -1.23 32.08
CA GLU A 257 13.23 -0.23 31.16
C GLU A 257 14.35 0.69 30.69
N ILE A 258 14.51 0.81 29.37
CA ILE A 258 15.48 1.68 28.72
C ILE A 258 14.72 2.66 27.84
N MET A 259 14.87 3.95 28.12
CA MET A 259 14.31 4.98 27.26
C MET A 259 15.42 5.57 26.42
N PHE A 260 15.29 5.53 25.09
CA PHE A 260 16.23 6.18 24.18
C PHE A 260 15.56 7.36 23.51
N ALA A 261 16.24 8.50 23.49
CA ALA A 261 15.83 9.66 22.73
C ALA A 261 16.94 10.04 21.75
N PHE A 262 16.59 10.23 20.47
CA PHE A 262 17.48 10.80 19.48
C PHE A 262 17.01 12.18 19.06
N THR A 263 17.93 13.15 18.98
CA THR A 263 17.65 14.53 18.55
C THR A 263 18.67 15.01 17.55
N GLN A 264 18.23 15.78 16.57
CA GLN A 264 19.11 16.41 15.59
C GLN A 264 20.17 17.26 16.30
N GLN A 265 21.41 17.22 15.81
CA GLN A 265 22.49 18.04 16.34
C GLN A 265 22.28 19.53 16.03
N ASP A 266 22.62 20.40 16.98
CA ASP A 266 22.53 21.85 16.84
C ASP A 266 23.18 22.34 15.52
N GLY A 267 22.39 23.02 14.69
CA GLY A 267 22.84 23.59 13.42
C GLY A 267 22.93 22.59 12.25
N SER A 268 22.45 21.37 12.43
CA SER A 268 22.19 20.45 11.32
C SER A 268 20.80 20.70 10.73
N ASN A 269 20.62 20.52 9.42
CA ASN A 269 19.31 20.45 8.77
C ASN A 269 18.97 19.00 8.35
N SER A 270 19.56 18.00 9.03
CA SER A 270 19.40 16.58 8.72
C SER A 270 18.21 15.95 9.44
N TYR A 271 17.36 15.24 8.72
CA TYR A 271 16.39 14.30 9.31
C TYR A 271 16.87 12.86 9.11
N THR A 272 16.29 11.94 9.88
CA THR A 272 16.38 10.50 9.63
C THR A 272 15.05 9.96 9.15
N GLY A 273 15.03 8.80 8.50
CA GLY A 273 13.84 8.18 7.94
C GLY A 273 14.16 6.99 7.03
N GLY A 274 13.14 6.20 6.69
CA GLY A 274 13.25 4.95 5.97
C GLY A 274 13.74 3.80 6.85
N ASP A 275 14.40 2.83 6.23
CA ASP A 275 14.75 1.58 6.90
C ASP A 275 16.15 1.63 7.51
N GLY A 276 16.30 1.03 8.70
CA GLY A 276 17.61 0.81 9.29
C GLY A 276 17.60 0.65 10.81
N SER A 277 18.80 0.57 11.38
CA SER A 277 18.96 0.44 12.83
C SER A 277 18.90 1.79 13.52
N LEU A 278 18.19 1.84 14.64
CA LEU A 278 18.06 3.01 15.51
C LEU A 278 19.15 3.00 16.59
N VAL A 279 19.36 1.86 17.24
CA VAL A 279 20.35 1.71 18.32
C VAL A 279 20.82 0.26 18.40
N VAL A 280 22.08 0.07 18.76
CA VAL A 280 22.63 -1.23 19.12
C VAL A 280 22.60 -1.37 20.64
N LEU A 281 21.96 -2.42 21.12
CA LEU A 281 21.83 -2.75 22.52
C LEU A 281 22.81 -3.86 22.87
N GLU A 282 23.37 -3.79 24.08
CA GLU A 282 24.20 -4.85 24.63
C GLU A 282 23.75 -5.21 26.04
N PHE A 283 23.72 -6.51 26.32
CA PHE A 283 23.29 -7.07 27.58
C PHE A 283 24.30 -8.11 28.07
N ASP A 284 24.66 -8.06 29.35
CA ASP A 284 25.27 -9.21 30.02
C ASP A 284 24.16 -10.19 30.42
N ILE A 285 24.36 -11.49 30.17
CA ILE A 285 23.34 -12.51 30.49
C ILE A 285 23.51 -12.97 31.94
N LEU A 286 22.45 -12.86 32.74
CA LEU A 286 22.45 -13.24 34.14
C LEU A 286 22.08 -14.71 34.35
N ASP A 287 21.11 -15.22 33.58
CA ASP A 287 20.62 -16.59 33.72
C ASP A 287 20.27 -17.23 32.36
N LEU A 288 21.13 -18.15 31.91
CA LEU A 288 20.91 -18.96 30.69
C LEU A 288 20.01 -20.18 30.92
N SER A 289 19.54 -20.43 32.15
CA SER A 289 18.60 -21.51 32.41
C SER A 289 17.20 -21.21 31.88
N GLN A 290 16.90 -19.93 31.63
CA GLN A 290 15.71 -19.47 30.94
C GLN A 290 15.95 -19.52 29.43
N SER A 291 15.08 -20.20 28.69
CA SER A 291 15.19 -20.30 27.23
C SER A 291 14.47 -19.16 26.50
N LEU A 292 13.72 -18.30 27.20
CA LEU A 292 12.90 -17.26 26.59
C LEU A 292 13.40 -15.87 26.95
N LEU A 293 13.49 -14.99 25.95
CA LEU A 293 13.78 -13.57 26.11
C LEU A 293 12.55 -12.77 25.70
N SER A 294 12.01 -11.95 26.59
CA SER A 294 10.90 -11.05 26.28
C SER A 294 11.44 -9.64 26.08
N PHE A 295 11.03 -9.01 24.98
CA PHE A 295 11.27 -7.59 24.73
C PHE A 295 9.98 -6.90 24.33
N THR A 296 9.84 -5.65 24.79
CA THR A 296 8.89 -4.72 24.18
C THR A 296 9.59 -3.47 23.72
N ALA A 297 9.08 -2.84 22.67
CA ALA A 297 9.54 -1.51 22.25
C ALA A 297 8.35 -0.70 21.73
N ASN A 298 8.32 0.60 22.03
CA ASN A 298 7.25 1.50 21.60
C ASN A 298 7.78 2.92 21.42
N PHE A 299 7.27 3.62 20.41
CA PHE A 299 7.50 5.04 20.21
C PHE A 299 6.65 5.85 21.19
N ASN A 300 7.30 6.65 22.03
CA ASN A 300 6.62 7.54 22.96
C ASN A 300 6.31 8.88 22.28
N GLU A 301 7.25 9.36 21.47
CA GLU A 301 7.18 10.64 20.77
C GLU A 301 7.98 10.56 19.45
N ALA A 302 7.53 11.30 18.44
CA ALA A 302 8.30 11.54 17.22
C ALA A 302 7.89 12.88 16.63
N SER A 303 8.85 13.63 16.10
CA SER A 303 8.58 14.88 15.40
C SER A 303 9.57 15.14 14.27
N TYR A 304 9.09 15.87 13.28
CA TYR A 304 9.89 16.47 12.23
C TYR A 304 9.96 17.98 12.48
N ASP A 305 11.03 18.45 13.08
CA ASP A 305 11.33 19.87 13.29
C ASP A 305 12.70 20.20 12.68
N VAL A 306 12.71 20.95 11.59
CA VAL A 306 13.94 21.49 10.96
C VAL A 306 14.11 22.99 11.19
N CYS A 307 13.18 23.62 11.90
CA CYS A 307 13.25 25.05 12.22
C CYS A 307 14.13 25.30 13.45
N GLY A 308 14.26 24.32 14.35
CA GLY A 308 15.22 24.28 15.45
C GLY A 308 15.12 25.45 16.43
N GLY A 309 13.95 26.11 16.55
CA GLY A 309 13.76 27.25 17.45
C GLY A 309 12.94 28.43 16.90
N CYS A 310 12.15 28.24 15.85
CA CYS A 310 11.18 29.26 15.45
C CYS A 310 10.00 29.30 16.42
N ASP A 311 9.60 30.49 16.87
CA ASP A 311 8.41 30.64 17.73
C ASP A 311 7.10 30.25 17.01
N SER A 312 7.14 30.12 15.68
CA SER A 312 6.02 29.71 14.83
C SER A 312 6.55 29.11 13.51
N PRO A 313 6.96 27.83 13.49
CA PRO A 313 7.45 27.17 12.29
C PRO A 313 6.40 27.11 11.20
N LEU A 314 6.84 27.10 9.93
CA LEU A 314 5.95 26.76 8.83
C LEU A 314 5.57 25.27 8.90
N TYR A 315 4.43 24.92 8.32
CA TYR A 315 3.97 23.54 8.24
C TYR A 315 4.99 22.56 7.63
N SER A 316 5.72 23.02 6.60
CA SER A 316 6.78 22.25 5.95
C SER A 316 8.04 22.07 6.81
N GLU A 317 8.08 22.67 8.00
CA GLU A 317 9.26 22.75 8.87
C GLU A 317 9.03 22.13 10.25
N HIS A 318 7.76 21.89 10.65
CA HIS A 318 7.39 21.29 11.94
C HIS A 318 6.15 20.41 11.82
N TYR A 319 6.24 19.16 12.28
CA TYR A 319 5.12 18.25 12.46
C TYR A 319 5.36 17.29 13.63
N ASP A 320 4.41 17.23 14.55
CA ASP A 320 4.41 16.28 15.66
C ASP A 320 3.57 15.07 15.29
N TYR A 321 4.19 13.89 15.23
CA TYR A 321 3.47 12.68 14.86
C TYR A 321 2.63 12.16 16.03
N ASP A 322 1.41 11.73 15.73
CA ASP A 322 0.59 10.94 16.66
C ASP A 322 1.07 9.48 16.63
N VAL A 323 2.01 9.15 17.50
CA VAL A 323 2.60 7.79 17.56
C VAL A 323 1.66 6.74 18.16
N SER A 324 0.47 7.12 18.63
CA SER A 324 -0.44 6.19 19.31
C SER A 324 -0.97 5.07 18.40
N PHE A 325 -1.00 5.32 17.09
CA PHE A 325 -1.40 4.33 16.09
C PHE A 325 -0.21 3.58 15.46
N TRP A 326 1.03 3.85 15.86
CA TRP A 326 2.20 3.15 15.32
C TRP A 326 2.37 1.73 15.86
N GLY A 327 1.59 1.38 16.89
CA GLY A 327 1.65 0.07 17.51
C GLY A 327 2.82 -0.10 18.48
N THR A 328 2.91 -1.30 19.04
CA THR A 328 3.93 -1.69 20.03
C THR A 328 4.53 -3.00 19.59
N LEU A 329 5.86 -3.07 19.53
CA LEU A 329 6.55 -4.33 19.41
C LEU A 329 6.47 -5.07 20.74
N ASN A 330 5.89 -6.27 20.74
CA ASN A 330 5.94 -7.20 21.86
C ASN A 330 6.36 -8.55 21.32
N THR A 331 7.60 -8.96 21.61
CA THR A 331 8.18 -10.16 21.03
C THR A 331 8.85 -11.01 22.10
N VAL A 332 8.75 -12.32 21.90
CA VAL A 332 9.39 -13.33 22.73
C VAL A 332 10.26 -14.18 21.83
N PHE A 333 11.54 -14.23 22.14
CA PHE A 333 12.50 -15.05 21.43
C PHE A 333 12.85 -16.29 22.25
N GLU A 334 13.09 -17.40 21.56
CA GLU A 334 13.80 -18.54 22.13
C GLU A 334 15.30 -18.33 21.95
N PHE A 335 16.03 -18.37 23.05
CA PHE A 335 17.48 -18.19 23.03
C PHE A 335 18.15 -19.28 22.18
N TYR A 336 17.65 -20.53 22.25
CA TYR A 336 18.18 -21.69 21.54
C TYR A 336 17.06 -22.54 20.94
N GLY A 337 17.17 -22.93 19.66
CA GLY A 337 16.24 -23.82 18.96
C GLY A 337 16.76 -24.15 17.55
N CYS A 338 16.05 -24.94 16.75
CA CYS A 338 16.47 -25.18 15.37
C CYS A 338 16.16 -23.96 14.49
N THR A 339 17.17 -23.40 13.81
CA THR A 339 17.02 -22.21 12.95
C THR A 339 16.98 -22.53 11.46
N ASP A 340 17.07 -23.80 11.07
CA ASP A 340 17.01 -24.22 9.67
C ASP A 340 15.56 -24.39 9.20
N LEU A 341 15.12 -23.56 8.25
CA LEU A 341 13.78 -23.58 7.64
C LEU A 341 13.42 -24.93 6.98
N GLY A 342 14.42 -25.76 6.64
CA GLY A 342 14.22 -27.09 6.06
C GLY A 342 14.03 -28.21 7.09
N ALA A 343 14.17 -27.91 8.39
CA ALA A 343 14.01 -28.89 9.46
C ALA A 343 12.54 -29.04 9.86
N SER A 344 12.12 -30.26 10.20
CA SER A 344 10.76 -30.58 10.67
C SER A 344 10.44 -29.97 12.04
N ASN A 345 11.47 -29.63 12.81
CA ASN A 345 11.38 -28.95 14.09
C ASN A 345 11.96 -27.51 14.07
N TYR A 346 11.94 -26.87 12.89
CA TYR A 346 12.26 -25.44 12.76
C TYR A 346 11.48 -24.60 13.78
N ASN A 347 12.18 -23.66 14.42
CA ASN A 347 11.59 -22.69 15.32
C ASN A 347 11.93 -21.27 14.86
N GLU A 348 10.92 -20.53 14.39
CA GLU A 348 11.07 -19.15 13.93
C GLU A 348 11.49 -18.16 15.03
N ASN A 349 11.23 -18.51 16.29
CA ASN A 349 11.60 -17.67 17.43
C ASN A 349 13.01 -17.97 17.94
N ALA A 350 13.68 -19.01 17.45
CA ALA A 350 15.01 -19.39 17.87
C ALA A 350 16.07 -18.41 17.34
N ILE A 351 16.81 -17.77 18.24
CA ILE A 351 17.90 -16.85 17.87
C ILE A 351 19.16 -17.64 17.48
N PHE A 352 19.52 -18.66 18.25
CA PHE A 352 20.74 -19.45 18.04
C PHE A 352 20.41 -20.92 17.83
N ASP A 353 21.07 -21.55 16.84
CA ASP A 353 20.92 -22.98 16.59
C ASP A 353 21.41 -23.79 17.80
N ASN A 354 20.57 -24.71 18.28
CA ASN A 354 20.91 -25.62 19.36
C ASN A 354 21.48 -26.97 18.85
N GLY A 355 21.57 -27.15 17.54
CA GLY A 355 22.06 -28.36 16.87
C GLY A 355 21.07 -29.53 16.91
N THR A 356 19.80 -29.29 17.25
CA THR A 356 18.77 -30.34 17.33
C THR A 356 17.89 -30.43 16.09
N CYS A 357 18.24 -29.78 14.98
CA CYS A 357 17.45 -29.82 13.75
C CYS A 357 17.20 -31.26 13.25
N GLU A 358 15.93 -31.59 13.02
CA GLU A 358 15.45 -32.88 12.52
C GLU A 358 15.05 -32.75 11.04
N TYR A 359 15.45 -33.72 10.21
CA TYR A 359 15.15 -33.72 8.78
C TYR A 359 14.47 -35.01 8.39
N ASP A 360 13.33 -34.91 7.70
CA ASP A 360 12.63 -36.06 7.15
C ASP A 360 13.41 -36.61 5.95
N TYR A 361 14.22 -37.64 6.18
CA TYR A 361 14.83 -38.40 5.09
C TYR A 361 13.75 -39.19 4.36
N GLN A 362 13.38 -38.74 3.16
CA GLN A 362 12.66 -39.58 2.20
C GLN A 362 13.64 -40.67 1.72
N GLU A 363 13.56 -41.87 2.28
CA GLU A 363 14.28 -43.03 1.74
C GLU A 363 13.78 -43.26 0.31
N PRO A 364 14.66 -43.32 -0.71
CA PRO A 364 14.21 -43.54 -2.08
C PRO A 364 13.52 -44.90 -2.14
N GLU A 365 12.26 -44.92 -2.57
CA GLU A 365 11.48 -46.14 -2.74
C GLU A 365 12.31 -47.19 -3.47
N GLN A 366 12.56 -48.31 -2.80
CA GLN A 366 13.09 -49.50 -3.44
C GLN A 366 12.09 -49.89 -4.52
N VAL A 367 12.40 -49.56 -5.78
CA VAL A 367 11.68 -50.07 -6.95
C VAL A 367 11.81 -51.59 -6.93
N GLY A 368 10.82 -52.25 -6.33
CA GLY A 368 10.69 -53.69 -6.27
C GLY A 368 10.57 -54.25 -7.69
N GLY A 369 11.45 -55.18 -8.03
CA GLY A 369 11.56 -55.81 -9.34
C GLY A 369 10.59 -56.95 -9.61
#